data_AF-A0A251XLK5-F1
#
_entry.id   AF-A0A251XLK5-F1
#
_cell.length_a   1.000
_cell.length_b   1.000
_cell.length_c   1.000
_cell.angle_alpha   90.00
_cell.angle_beta   90.00
_cell.angle_gamma   90.00
#
_symmetry.space_group_name_H-M   'P 1'
#
loop_
_entity.id
_entity.type
_entity.pdbx_description
1 polymer ?
#
loop_
_entity_poly.entity_id
_entity_poly.type
_entity_poly.pdbx_seq_one_letter_code
_entity_poly.pdbx_strand_id
1 'polypeptide(L)'
;MPIPADPTIGRGGVDGAGDARVEEIADRAIQQIGDWAGIPDLAERIVLRRTSGPGDFAADLHSWKGTILGPAHTLTQSAMFRAGNTSKKVDGLHYAGGSTIPGIGLPMCLISAEILVKRLRGDTSTGPGAVPLVRTVGRPVA
;
A
#
# COMPACT_ATOMS: atom_id res chain seq x y z
N MET A 1 17.50 -0.26 -6.42
CA MET A 1 17.61 0.81 -5.40
C MET A 1 16.22 1.18 -4.94
N PRO A 2 15.94 1.31 -3.62
CA PRO A 2 14.69 1.89 -3.17
C PRO A 2 14.67 3.38 -3.53
N ILE A 3 13.77 3.75 -4.44
CA ILE A 3 13.58 5.13 -4.88
C ILE A 3 12.34 5.67 -4.17
N PRO A 4 12.39 6.88 -3.57
CA PRO A 4 11.19 7.51 -3.02
C PRO A 4 10.10 7.64 -4.08
N ALA A 5 8.85 7.43 -3.68
CA ALA A 5 7.73 7.75 -4.55
C ALA A 5 7.71 9.26 -4.85
N ASP A 6 7.43 9.59 -6.11
CA ASP A 6 7.35 10.97 -6.59
C ASP A 6 6.02 11.16 -7.35
N PRO A 7 5.01 11.79 -6.72
CA PRO A 7 3.72 12.08 -7.37
C PRO A 7 3.83 12.91 -8.64
N THR A 8 4.93 13.65 -8.84
CA THR A 8 5.15 14.45 -10.07
C THR A 8 5.46 13.60 -11.30
N ILE A 9 5.73 12.29 -11.12
CA ILE A 9 5.76 11.33 -12.23
C ILE A 9 4.38 11.22 -12.89
N GLY A 10 3.31 11.45 -12.11
CA GLY A 10 1.96 11.51 -12.62
C GLY A 10 1.11 10.27 -12.33
N ARG A 11 -0.03 10.21 -13.01
CA ARG A 11 -1.07 9.19 -12.96
C ARG A 11 -1.01 8.30 -14.18
N GLY A 12 -1.47 7.07 -13.99
CA GLY A 12 -1.71 6.15 -15.09
C GLY A 12 -3.00 6.45 -15.84
N GLY A 13 -3.24 5.67 -16.89
CA GLY A 13 -4.42 5.77 -17.72
C GLY A 13 -4.72 4.44 -18.41
N VAL A 14 -5.71 4.49 -19.29
CA VAL A 14 -6.12 3.36 -20.13
C VAL A 14 -5.60 3.61 -21.54
N ASP A 15 -5.07 2.57 -22.19
CA ASP A 15 -4.65 2.58 -23.60
C ASP A 15 -3.71 3.76 -23.95
N GLY A 16 -2.76 4.05 -23.06
CA GLY A 16 -1.75 5.10 -23.26
C GLY A 16 -2.20 6.51 -22.90
N ALA A 17 -3.39 6.68 -22.31
CA ALA A 17 -3.93 7.99 -21.92
C ALA A 17 -3.44 8.50 -20.54
N GLY A 18 -2.44 7.86 -19.93
CA GLY A 18 -1.82 8.33 -18.69
C GLY A 18 -0.81 9.46 -18.93
N ASP A 19 -0.18 9.93 -17.84
CA ASP A 19 0.87 10.93 -17.94
C ASP A 19 2.09 10.41 -18.72
N ALA A 20 2.69 11.28 -19.52
CA ALA A 20 3.73 10.91 -20.50
C ALA A 20 4.89 10.10 -19.89
N ARG A 21 5.35 10.46 -18.68
CA ARG A 21 6.43 9.75 -17.98
C ARG A 21 6.01 8.35 -17.54
N VAL A 22 4.75 8.16 -17.14
CA VAL A 22 4.22 6.85 -16.76
C VAL A 22 4.15 5.94 -17.98
N GLU A 23 3.66 6.47 -19.11
CA GLU A 23 3.53 5.69 -20.34
C GLU A 23 4.89 5.33 -20.95
N GLU A 24 5.87 6.25 -20.92
CA GLU A 24 7.24 5.96 -21.37
C GLU A 24 7.89 4.83 -20.53
N ILE A 25 7.68 4.83 -19.21
CA ILE A 25 8.17 3.76 -18.33
C ILE A 25 7.50 2.43 -18.67
N ALA A 26 6.19 2.45 -18.92
CA ALA A 26 5.44 1.25 -19.30
C ALA A 26 5.92 0.70 -20.65
N ASP A 27 6.14 1.55 -21.67
CA ASP A 27 6.65 1.15 -22.97
C ASP A 27 8.04 0.48 -22.86
N ARG A 28 8.93 1.08 -22.06
CA ARG A 28 10.25 0.51 -21.79
C ARG A 28 10.18 -0.83 -21.08
N ALA A 29 9.25 -0.98 -20.13
CA ALA A 29 9.04 -2.26 -19.43
C ALA A 29 8.50 -3.33 -20.38
N ILE A 30 7.54 -2.99 -21.24
CA ILE A 30 6.99 -3.90 -22.26
C ILE A 30 8.09 -4.36 -23.22
N GLN A 31 8.90 -3.44 -23.75
CA GLN A 31 10.02 -3.78 -24.62
C GLN A 31 11.01 -4.71 -23.90
N GLN A 32 11.38 -4.37 -22.66
CA GLN A 32 12.34 -5.16 -21.89
C GLN A 32 11.84 -6.60 -21.65
N ILE A 33 10.55 -6.76 -21.36
CA ILE A 33 9.92 -8.08 -21.19
C ILE A 33 9.89 -8.83 -22.52
N GLY A 34 9.57 -8.15 -23.63
CA GLY A 34 9.59 -8.73 -24.97
C GLY A 34 10.96 -9.28 -25.33
N ASP A 35 12.01 -8.49 -25.09
CA ASP A 35 13.41 -8.89 -25.32
C ASP A 35 13.81 -10.10 -24.46
N TRP A 36 13.49 -10.08 -23.17
CA TRP A 36 13.82 -11.18 -22.24
C TRP A 36 13.07 -12.46 -22.53
N ALA A 37 11.82 -12.35 -23.00
CA ALA A 37 10.98 -13.50 -23.31
C ALA A 37 11.16 -14.01 -24.75
N GLY A 38 11.88 -13.28 -25.62
CA GLY A 38 12.01 -13.62 -27.04
C GLY A 38 10.71 -13.42 -27.82
N ILE A 39 9.89 -12.44 -27.43
CA ILE A 39 8.59 -12.14 -28.03
C ILE A 39 8.68 -10.72 -28.64
N PRO A 40 9.17 -10.56 -29.87
CA PRO A 40 9.44 -9.25 -30.47
C PRO A 40 8.16 -8.45 -30.74
N ASP A 41 7.01 -9.11 -30.86
CA ASP A 41 5.68 -8.53 -31.12
C ASP A 41 4.83 -8.42 -29.84
N LEU A 42 5.44 -8.45 -28.65
CA LEU A 42 4.70 -8.44 -27.37
C LEU A 42 3.76 -7.24 -27.26
N ALA A 43 4.21 -6.06 -27.68
CA ALA A 43 3.40 -4.83 -27.62
C ALA A 43 2.13 -4.94 -28.47
N GLU A 44 2.20 -5.56 -29.65
CA GLU A 44 1.08 -5.74 -30.57
C GLU A 44 0.04 -6.74 -30.04
N ARG A 45 0.45 -7.63 -29.12
CA ARG A 45 -0.42 -8.64 -28.48
C ARG A 45 -1.18 -8.10 -27.27
N ILE A 46 -0.91 -6.86 -26.84
CA ILE A 46 -1.58 -6.25 -25.69
C ILE A 46 -3.00 -5.84 -26.10
N VAL A 47 -3.99 -6.55 -25.57
CA VAL A 47 -5.42 -6.28 -25.82
C VAL A 47 -6.02 -5.24 -24.87
N LEU A 48 -5.36 -4.99 -23.75
CA LEU A 48 -5.76 -4.00 -22.74
C LEU A 48 -4.51 -3.47 -22.05
N ARG A 49 -4.36 -2.14 -22.03
CA ARG A 49 -3.32 -1.47 -21.25
C ARG A 49 -3.98 -0.62 -20.17
N ARG A 50 -3.61 -0.86 -18.92
CA ARG A 50 -3.90 0.03 -17.79
C ARG A 50 -2.64 0.26 -17.00
N THR A 51 -2.23 1.51 -16.91
CA THR A 51 -1.05 1.92 -16.13
C THR A 51 -1.48 2.50 -14.80
N SER A 52 -0.53 2.58 -13.86
CA SER A 52 -0.71 3.27 -12.58
C SER A 52 0.61 3.92 -12.18
N GLY A 53 0.52 5.17 -11.76
CA GLY A 53 1.64 6.00 -11.34
C GLY A 53 1.52 6.43 -9.87
N PRO A 54 2.60 7.00 -9.28
CA PRO A 54 2.59 7.50 -7.90
C PRO A 54 1.49 8.54 -7.61
N GLY A 55 1.06 9.28 -8.63
CA GLY A 55 -0.04 10.23 -8.53
C GLY A 55 -1.39 9.58 -8.21
N ASP A 56 -1.62 8.35 -8.67
CA ASP A 56 -2.86 7.60 -8.39
C ASP A 56 -2.89 7.20 -6.91
N PHE A 57 -1.77 6.71 -6.37
CA PHE A 57 -1.67 6.36 -4.95
C PHE A 57 -1.88 7.57 -4.04
N ALA A 58 -1.37 8.74 -4.42
CA ALA A 58 -1.57 9.96 -3.67
C ALA A 58 -3.03 10.42 -3.69
N ALA A 59 -3.70 10.30 -4.83
CA ALA A 59 -5.05 10.77 -5.04
C ALA A 59 -6.13 9.84 -4.52
N ASP A 60 -6.03 8.56 -4.89
CA ASP A 60 -7.10 7.59 -4.73
C ASP A 60 -7.00 6.85 -3.39
N LEU A 61 -5.77 6.67 -2.88
CA LEU A 61 -5.51 5.98 -1.61
C LEU A 61 -5.09 6.93 -0.49
N HIS A 62 -5.07 8.24 -0.75
CA HIS A 62 -4.56 9.27 0.17
C HIS A 62 -3.17 8.94 0.72
N SER A 63 -2.33 8.29 -0.08
CA SER A 63 -1.01 7.90 0.35
C SER A 63 -0.09 9.11 0.38
N TRP A 64 0.55 9.35 1.53
CA TRP A 64 1.51 10.44 1.68
C TRP A 64 2.64 10.31 0.66
N LYS A 65 2.81 11.33 -0.19
CA LYS A 65 3.76 11.34 -1.32
C LYS A 65 3.60 10.18 -2.32
N GLY A 66 2.42 9.56 -2.38
CA GLY A 66 2.16 8.47 -3.35
C GLY A 66 2.93 7.18 -3.07
N THR A 67 3.35 6.93 -1.82
CA THR A 67 4.09 5.71 -1.47
C THR A 67 3.21 4.46 -1.46
N ILE A 68 3.70 3.35 -2.01
CA ILE A 68 3.05 2.04 -1.90
C ILE A 68 3.57 1.29 -0.67
N LEU A 69 4.76 1.66 -0.18
CA LEU A 69 5.53 0.91 0.82
C LEU A 69 5.72 1.68 2.15
N GLY A 70 4.98 2.78 2.35
CA GLY A 70 4.99 3.51 3.60
C GLY A 70 6.37 4.14 3.90
N PRO A 71 6.75 4.31 5.18
CA PRO A 71 8.09 4.74 5.57
C PRO A 71 9.17 3.81 5.04
N ALA A 72 10.31 4.36 4.62
CA ALA A 72 11.41 3.57 4.06
C ALA A 72 12.05 2.64 5.11
N HIS A 73 12.79 1.64 4.64
CA HIS A 73 13.51 0.69 5.51
C HIS A 73 14.88 1.24 5.98
N THR A 74 14.92 2.51 6.39
CA THR A 74 16.10 3.07 7.05
C THR A 74 16.09 2.71 8.54
N LEU A 75 17.25 2.69 9.21
CA LEU A 75 17.35 2.34 10.63
C LEU A 75 16.40 3.18 11.51
N THR A 76 16.29 4.48 11.22
CA THR A 76 15.43 5.44 11.93
C THR A 76 13.94 5.31 11.57
N GLN A 77 13.60 4.58 10.51
CA GLN A 77 12.21 4.31 10.07
C GLN A 77 11.84 2.83 10.20
N SER A 78 12.69 2.05 10.86
CA SER A 78 12.47 0.63 11.17
C SER A 78 11.32 0.44 12.17
N ALA A 79 10.85 -0.80 12.30
CA ALA A 79 9.65 -1.16 13.05
C ALA A 79 9.62 -0.60 14.50
N MET A 80 10.78 -0.50 15.16
CA MET A 80 10.90 -0.02 16.54
C MET A 80 10.61 1.49 16.71
N PHE A 81 10.70 2.26 15.62
CA PHE A 81 10.46 3.71 15.62
C PHE A 81 9.19 4.11 14.86
N ARG A 82 8.39 3.13 14.40
CA ARG A 82 7.10 3.40 13.77
C ARG A 82 6.10 3.96 14.77
N ALA A 83 5.12 4.71 14.26
CA ALA A 83 4.02 5.20 15.07
C ALA A 83 3.27 4.03 15.73
N GLY A 84 3.04 4.12 17.04
CA GLY A 84 2.23 3.15 17.77
C GLY A 84 0.74 3.28 17.45
N ASN A 85 -0.06 2.34 17.95
CA ASN A 85 -1.51 2.31 17.71
C ASN A 85 -2.33 3.33 18.51
N THR A 86 -1.71 4.09 19.41
CA THR A 86 -2.39 5.09 20.25
C THR A 86 -1.64 6.40 20.18
N SER A 87 -2.39 7.50 20.03
CA SER A 87 -1.83 8.84 20.06
C SER A 87 -1.27 9.17 21.44
N LYS A 88 -0.12 9.84 21.47
CA LYS A 88 0.47 10.40 22.70
C LYS A 88 -0.05 11.81 23.02
N LYS A 89 -0.85 12.40 22.13
CA LYS A 89 -1.26 13.82 22.18
C LYS A 89 -2.76 14.03 22.28
N VAL A 90 -3.56 13.06 21.86
CA VAL A 90 -5.02 13.18 21.77
C VAL A 90 -5.61 11.92 22.37
N ASP A 91 -6.38 12.09 23.44
CA ASP A 91 -7.05 10.99 24.12
C ASP A 91 -8.13 10.38 23.22
N GLY A 92 -8.21 9.04 23.23
CA GLY A 92 -9.15 8.28 22.40
C GLY A 92 -8.80 8.21 20.90
N LEU A 93 -7.69 8.80 20.46
CA LEU A 93 -7.23 8.69 19.08
C LEU A 93 -6.33 7.46 18.89
N HIS A 94 -6.75 6.58 17.99
CA HIS A 94 -6.07 5.32 17.68
C HIS A 94 -5.71 5.22 16.19
N TYR A 95 -4.68 4.43 15.91
CA TYR A 95 -4.15 4.21 14.56
C TYR A 95 -3.97 2.71 14.31
N ALA A 96 -4.24 2.29 13.07
CA ALA A 96 -3.97 0.94 12.59
C ALA A 96 -3.65 0.98 11.10
N GLY A 97 -2.93 -0.05 10.61
CA GLY A 97 -2.58 -0.21 9.21
C GLY A 97 -1.08 -0.15 8.93
N GLY A 98 -0.73 0.03 7.65
CA GLY A 98 0.63 -0.16 7.13
C GLY A 98 1.66 0.89 7.58
N SER A 99 1.19 2.05 8.07
CA SER A 99 2.02 3.15 8.55
C SER A 99 2.26 3.12 10.05
N THR A 100 1.65 2.17 10.76
CA THR A 100 1.80 1.95 12.21
C THR A 100 2.57 0.67 12.49
N ILE A 101 2.91 0.44 13.76
CA ILE A 101 3.42 -0.86 14.20
C ILE A 101 2.39 -1.95 13.82
N PRO A 102 2.82 -3.10 13.25
CA PRO A 102 4.21 -3.52 13.08
C PRO A 102 4.86 -3.11 11.74
N GLY A 103 4.10 -2.68 10.75
CA GLY A 103 4.64 -2.21 9.48
C GLY A 103 3.69 -2.39 8.31
N ILE A 104 4.23 -2.39 7.10
CA ILE A 104 3.46 -2.50 5.86
C ILE A 104 3.29 -3.94 5.39
N GLY A 105 2.28 -4.16 4.54
CA GLY A 105 1.88 -5.44 3.99
C GLY A 105 0.52 -5.83 4.54
N LEU A 106 -0.28 -6.55 3.74
CA LEU A 106 -1.63 -6.95 4.13
C LEU A 106 -1.65 -7.68 5.49
N PRO A 107 -0.78 -8.68 5.76
CA PRO A 107 -0.73 -9.32 7.08
C PRO A 107 -0.43 -8.32 8.21
N MET A 108 0.48 -7.37 7.96
CA MET A 108 0.89 -6.39 8.97
C MET A 108 -0.23 -5.39 9.29
N CYS A 109 -1.02 -4.98 8.29
CA CYS A 109 -2.22 -4.18 8.50
C CYS A 109 -3.24 -4.89 9.41
N LEU A 110 -3.47 -6.19 9.17
CA LEU A 110 -4.39 -7.00 9.97
C LEU A 110 -3.87 -7.18 11.40
N ILE A 111 -2.59 -7.51 11.56
CA ILE A 111 -1.94 -7.63 12.88
C ILE A 111 -1.98 -6.29 13.62
N SER A 112 -1.77 -5.17 12.92
CA SER A 112 -1.87 -3.82 13.52
C SER A 112 -3.26 -3.56 14.10
N ALA A 113 -4.32 -3.93 13.36
CA ALA A 113 -5.70 -3.82 13.85
C ALA A 113 -5.95 -4.76 15.05
N GLU A 114 -5.43 -5.98 15.02
CA GLU A 114 -5.54 -6.92 16.14
C GLU A 114 -4.84 -6.40 17.40
N ILE A 115 -3.62 -5.86 17.28
CA ILE A 115 -2.88 -5.25 18.39
C ILE A 115 -3.69 -4.10 19.00
N LEU A 116 -4.32 -3.26 18.18
CA LEU A 116 -5.19 -2.19 18.66
C LEU A 116 -6.39 -2.75 19.43
N VAL A 117 -7.10 -3.74 18.89
CA VAL A 117 -8.26 -4.36 19.55
C VAL A 117 -7.88 -4.97 20.89
N LYS A 118 -6.74 -5.66 20.97
CA LYS A 118 -6.24 -6.23 22.22
C LYS A 118 -5.93 -5.17 23.26
N ARG A 119 -5.26 -4.08 22.87
CA ARG A 119 -5.00 -2.93 23.75
C ARG A 119 -6.28 -2.33 24.31
N LEU A 120 -7.30 -2.14 23.48
CA LEU A 120 -8.60 -1.61 23.91
C LEU A 120 -9.32 -2.53 24.91
N ARG A 121 -9.04 -3.84 24.86
CA ARG A 121 -9.59 -4.84 25.79
C ARG A 121 -8.71 -5.11 27.01
N GLY A 122 -7.53 -4.50 27.11
CA GLY A 122 -6.54 -4.82 28.14
C GLY A 122 -5.91 -6.22 27.98
N ASP A 123 -6.01 -6.83 26.79
CA ASP A 123 -5.43 -8.14 26.50
C ASP A 123 -3.94 -8.02 26.18
N THR A 124 -3.10 -8.63 27.00
CA THR A 124 -1.63 -8.64 26.85
C THR A 124 -1.08 -9.97 26.34
N SER A 125 -1.94 -10.86 25.83
CA SER A 125 -1.53 -12.15 25.27
C SER A 125 -0.71 -12.00 23.99
N THR A 126 0.24 -12.91 23.78
CA THR A 126 1.19 -12.89 22.65
C THR A 126 0.75 -13.74 21.45
N GLY A 127 -0.23 -14.63 21.65
CA GLY A 127 -0.80 -15.46 20.58
C GLY A 127 -1.87 -14.71 19.78
N PRO A 128 -2.26 -15.18 18.58
CA PRO A 128 -3.32 -14.57 17.80
C PRO A 128 -4.65 -14.53 18.58
N GLY A 129 -5.43 -13.47 18.36
CA GLY A 129 -6.78 -13.35 18.90
C GLY A 129 -7.71 -14.40 18.30
N ALA A 130 -8.87 -14.59 18.94
CA ALA A 130 -9.90 -15.47 18.38
C ALA A 130 -10.27 -14.98 16.97
N VAL A 131 -10.13 -15.87 15.98
CA VAL A 131 -10.57 -15.60 14.61
C VAL A 131 -12.07 -15.29 14.67
N PRO A 132 -12.55 -14.15 14.15
CA PRO A 132 -13.98 -13.89 14.10
C PRO A 132 -14.66 -14.98 13.28
N LEU A 133 -15.45 -15.84 13.94
CA LEU A 133 -16.10 -17.00 13.30
C LEU A 133 -17.25 -16.59 12.36
N VAL A 134 -17.54 -15.30 12.21
CA VAL A 134 -18.61 -14.80 11.33
C VAL A 134 -18.23 -13.47 10.70
N ARG A 135 -18.47 -13.34 9.40
CA ARG A 135 -18.41 -12.08 8.64
C ARG A 135 -19.43 -11.09 9.24
N THR A 136 -18.98 -10.07 9.96
CA THR A 136 -19.86 -9.07 10.60
C THR A 136 -20.38 -8.00 9.62
N VAL A 137 -19.98 -8.05 8.35
CA VAL A 137 -20.50 -7.15 7.31
C VAL A 137 -21.91 -7.60 6.93
N GLY A 138 -22.92 -7.08 7.64
CA GLY A 138 -24.31 -7.44 7.36
C GLY A 138 -25.41 -6.99 8.33
N ARG A 139 -25.18 -6.07 9.29
CA ARG A 139 -26.32 -5.38 9.93
C ARG A 139 -26.53 -4.03 9.26
N PRO A 140 -27.67 -3.80 8.57
CA PRO A 140 -28.05 -2.45 8.19
C PRO A 140 -28.14 -1.62 9.47
N VAL A 141 -27.61 -0.41 9.41
CA VAL A 141 -27.93 0.62 10.41
C VAL A 141 -29.42 0.91 10.22
N ALA A 142 -30.23 0.64 11.24
CA ALA A 142 -31.64 1.01 11.28
C ALA A 142 -31.80 2.49 11.62
#